data_AF-A0A6A7G4B0-F1
#
_entry.id   AF-A0A6A7G4B0-F1
#
_cell.length_a   1.000
_cell.length_b   1.000
_cell.length_c   1.000
_cell.angle_alpha   90.00
_cell.angle_beta   90.00
_cell.angle_gamma   90.00
#
_symmetry.space_group_name_H-M   'P 1'
#
loop_
_entity.id
_entity.type
_entity.pdbx_description
1 polymer ?
#
loop_
_entity_poly.entity_id
_entity_poly.type
_entity_poly.pdbx_seq_one_letter_code
_entity_poly.pdbx_strand_id
1 'polypeptide(L)'
;MDLGPNRDLVGELADAIRKKTPHIHFGLYHSMFEWFNPFYIADKANNYQTNDFVERKTFPELLDIVNTYKPDVIYSDGEWEAPDWYWNSTLFLAWLFNDSPVKDTIVVNDRWGADTRGKHGSYYTHDDKFNPGVVQDHKWEGGLTLDKYSWGYRRNAVFADFLTPHEVITRLVTVVSCGGNFLVNIGPTHDGMLPPLMEERLRQMGKWLALNGEAIYSSTPWTVQNDTLTPGVWFTNVGDTVYGMVLLWPESGSVTLASVESTADTVVTMLGDSTGQPLETQQGEKGLEVTFPSQAAVISQWVWVLKMTGVNPAQRRHLKTRIPY
;
A
#
# COMPACT_ATOMS: atom_id res chain seq x y z
N MET A 1 -16.88 27.21 2.54
CA MET A 1 -18.18 26.64 2.08
C MET A 1 -18.87 27.51 1.04
N ASP A 2 -18.20 28.55 0.53
CA ASP A 2 -18.85 29.67 -0.15
C ASP A 2 -18.96 29.51 -1.67
N LEU A 3 -18.43 28.40 -2.21
CA LEU A 3 -18.46 28.04 -3.62
C LEU A 3 -18.69 26.53 -3.78
N GLY A 4 -19.27 26.13 -4.91
CA GLY A 4 -19.48 24.72 -5.24
C GLY A 4 -20.58 24.06 -4.39
N PRO A 5 -20.36 22.86 -3.83
CA PRO A 5 -21.40 22.09 -3.12
C PRO A 5 -22.03 22.75 -1.89
N ASN A 6 -21.46 23.85 -1.38
CA ASN A 6 -21.90 24.54 -0.15
C ASN A 6 -22.00 23.60 1.08
N ARG A 7 -21.10 22.61 1.14
CA ARG A 7 -21.05 21.59 2.20
C ARG A 7 -19.61 21.37 2.64
N ASP A 8 -19.43 20.99 3.89
CA ASP A 8 -18.16 20.50 4.40
C ASP A 8 -18.01 19.02 4.01
N LEU A 9 -17.47 18.79 2.82
CA LEU A 9 -17.27 17.44 2.31
C LEU A 9 -16.28 16.62 3.16
N VAL A 10 -15.29 17.29 3.76
CA VAL A 10 -14.26 16.63 4.56
C VAL A 10 -14.85 16.17 5.89
N GLY A 11 -15.54 17.07 6.59
CA GLY A 11 -16.22 16.75 7.85
C GLY A 11 -17.30 15.69 7.68
N GLU A 12 -18.14 15.81 6.65
CA GLU A 12 -19.18 14.81 6.39
C GLU A 12 -18.63 13.43 6.04
N LEU A 13 -17.53 13.36 5.28
CA LEU A 13 -16.86 12.10 4.98
C LEU A 13 -16.19 11.50 6.22
N ALA A 14 -15.51 12.33 7.01
CA ALA A 14 -14.88 11.91 8.27
C ALA A 14 -15.92 11.33 9.24
N ASP A 15 -17.05 12.00 9.41
CA ASP A 15 -18.16 11.56 10.26
C ASP A 15 -18.77 10.26 9.74
N ALA A 16 -18.95 10.13 8.42
CA ALA A 16 -19.47 8.91 7.82
C ALA A 16 -18.53 7.71 8.06
N ILE A 17 -17.22 7.89 7.87
CA ILE A 17 -16.21 6.84 8.09
C ILE A 17 -16.19 6.44 9.56
N ARG A 18 -16.07 7.40 10.48
CA ARG A 18 -16.02 7.11 11.93
C ARG A 18 -17.29 6.42 12.43
N LYS A 19 -18.45 6.84 11.96
CA LYS A 19 -19.75 6.30 12.40
C LYS A 19 -20.06 4.94 11.79
N LYS A 20 -19.77 4.72 10.50
CA LYS A 20 -20.17 3.51 9.78
C LYS A 20 -19.08 2.44 9.74
N THR A 21 -17.82 2.84 9.82
CA THR A 21 -16.65 1.96 9.71
C THR A 21 -15.60 2.34 10.77
N PRO A 22 -15.89 2.14 12.06
CA PRO A 22 -15.00 2.57 13.15
C PRO A 22 -13.63 1.87 13.17
N HIS A 23 -13.44 0.83 12.35
CA HIS A 23 -12.18 0.13 12.15
C HIS A 23 -11.33 0.69 11.00
N ILE A 24 -11.83 1.71 10.29
CA ILE A 24 -11.12 2.41 9.21
C ILE A 24 -10.61 3.75 9.76
N HIS A 25 -9.30 3.97 9.64
CA HIS A 25 -8.65 5.24 9.97
C HIS A 25 -8.95 6.30 8.91
N PHE A 26 -8.99 7.57 9.35
CA PHE A 26 -9.29 8.70 8.46
C PHE A 26 -8.06 9.58 8.25
N GLY A 27 -7.53 9.63 7.03
CA GLY A 27 -6.42 10.49 6.65
C GLY A 27 -6.83 11.66 5.76
N LEU A 28 -5.98 12.69 5.70
CA LEU A 28 -6.12 13.83 4.80
C LEU A 28 -4.90 13.97 3.91
N TYR A 29 -5.14 14.19 2.62
CA TYR A 29 -4.14 14.68 1.69
C TYR A 29 -4.13 16.22 1.71
N HIS A 30 -2.95 16.83 1.69
CA HIS A 30 -2.77 18.28 1.62
C HIS A 30 -1.74 18.64 0.56
N SER A 31 -2.08 19.59 -0.32
CA SER A 31 -1.14 20.14 -1.30
C SER A 31 -0.43 21.35 -0.71
N MET A 32 0.89 21.25 -0.58
CA MET A 32 1.76 22.27 0.00
C MET A 32 1.72 23.57 -0.79
N PHE A 33 1.72 23.51 -2.13
CA PHE A 33 1.62 24.68 -3.01
C PHE A 33 0.17 24.98 -3.43
N GLU A 34 -0.05 26.18 -3.96
CA GLU A 34 -1.30 26.53 -4.65
C GLU A 34 -1.00 27.34 -5.93
N TRP A 35 -1.35 26.81 -7.10
CA TRP A 35 -0.91 27.35 -8.41
C TRP A 35 -1.22 28.83 -8.64
N PHE A 36 -2.38 29.29 -8.18
CA PHE A 36 -2.90 30.61 -8.50
C PHE A 36 -2.91 31.56 -7.28
N ASN A 37 -2.41 31.11 -6.13
CA ASN A 37 -2.37 31.95 -4.95
C ASN A 37 -1.35 33.09 -5.15
N PRO A 38 -1.75 34.37 -5.02
CA PRO A 38 -0.84 35.49 -5.25
C PRO A 38 0.39 35.48 -4.34
N PHE A 39 0.26 35.03 -3.09
CA PHE A 39 1.41 34.91 -2.18
C PHE A 39 2.37 33.82 -2.65
N TYR A 40 1.86 32.67 -3.11
CA TYR A 40 2.72 31.60 -3.63
C TYR A 40 3.49 32.05 -4.87
N ILE A 41 2.81 32.74 -5.79
CA ILE A 41 3.43 33.29 -7.00
C ILE A 41 4.51 34.32 -6.63
N ALA A 42 4.25 35.17 -5.63
CA ALA A 42 5.20 36.18 -5.16
C ALA A 42 6.43 35.53 -4.49
N ASP A 43 6.23 34.56 -3.59
CA ASP A 43 7.32 33.83 -2.95
C ASP A 43 8.16 33.08 -3.98
N LYS A 44 7.51 32.40 -4.94
CA LYS A 44 8.19 31.71 -6.06
C LYS A 44 8.99 32.69 -6.92
N ALA A 45 8.44 33.85 -7.26
CA ALA A 45 9.15 34.89 -8.01
C ALA A 45 10.35 35.45 -7.24
N ASN A 46 10.29 35.41 -5.90
CA ASN A 46 11.38 35.76 -5.00
C ASN A 46 12.28 34.57 -4.62
N ASN A 47 12.26 33.48 -5.39
CA ASN A 47 13.03 32.25 -5.16
C ASN A 47 12.87 31.69 -3.73
N TYR A 48 11.66 31.80 -3.19
CA TYR A 48 11.29 31.33 -1.85
C TYR A 48 12.12 31.94 -0.72
N GLN A 49 12.66 33.16 -0.89
CA GLN A 49 13.39 33.86 0.19
C GLN A 49 12.47 34.44 1.27
N THR A 50 11.18 34.53 0.97
CA THR A 50 10.08 34.86 1.87
C THR A 50 9.14 33.67 1.93
N ASN A 51 8.37 33.58 3.02
CA ASN A 51 7.42 32.50 3.31
C ASN A 51 6.00 33.05 3.57
N ASP A 52 5.64 34.19 2.94
CA ASP A 52 4.36 34.86 3.15
C ASP A 52 3.17 33.93 2.86
N PHE A 53 3.26 33.12 1.80
CA PHE A 53 2.24 32.12 1.47
C PHE A 53 2.08 31.09 2.58
N VAL A 54 3.19 30.63 3.13
CA VAL A 54 3.18 29.60 4.18
C VAL A 54 2.61 30.17 5.47
N GLU A 55 3.04 31.36 5.88
CA GLU A 55 2.55 31.99 7.12
C GLU A 55 1.07 32.37 7.05
N ARG A 56 0.59 32.82 5.88
CA ARG A 56 -0.76 33.36 5.73
C ARG A 56 -1.79 32.34 5.29
N LYS A 57 -1.37 31.27 4.62
CA LYS A 57 -2.26 30.25 4.05
C LYS A 57 -1.92 28.86 4.54
N THR A 58 -0.77 28.30 4.15
CA THR A 58 -0.54 26.84 4.32
C THR A 58 -0.46 26.43 5.79
N PHE A 59 0.29 27.16 6.61
CA PHE A 59 0.46 26.86 8.03
C PHE A 59 -0.85 26.95 8.82
N PRO A 60 -1.62 28.08 8.78
CA PRO A 60 -2.89 28.14 9.50
C PRO A 60 -3.94 27.14 8.99
N GLU A 61 -3.94 26.81 7.69
CA GLU A 61 -4.82 25.78 7.13
C GLU A 61 -4.48 24.39 7.66
N LEU A 62 -3.20 24.02 7.70
CA LEU A 62 -2.74 22.75 8.29
C LEU A 62 -3.13 22.63 9.77
N LEU A 63 -2.99 23.71 10.54
CA LEU A 63 -3.47 23.75 11.93
C LEU A 63 -4.99 23.54 12.00
N ASP A 64 -5.76 24.24 11.16
CA ASP A 64 -7.22 24.14 11.14
C ASP A 64 -7.69 22.73 10.80
N ILE A 65 -7.20 22.11 9.72
CA ILE A 65 -7.65 20.77 9.31
C ILE A 65 -7.32 19.71 10.37
N VAL A 66 -6.20 19.84 11.07
CA VAL A 66 -5.83 18.92 12.15
C VAL A 66 -6.74 19.11 13.36
N ASN A 67 -6.98 20.34 13.80
CA ASN A 67 -7.84 20.61 14.97
C ASN A 67 -9.31 20.26 14.70
N THR A 68 -9.79 20.62 13.51
CA THR A 68 -11.17 20.44 13.07
C THR A 68 -11.45 18.97 12.82
N TYR A 69 -10.69 18.32 11.93
CA TYR A 69 -11.00 16.97 11.48
C TYR A 69 -10.30 15.88 12.26
N LYS A 70 -9.23 16.15 13.01
CA LYS A 70 -8.48 15.15 13.82
C LYS A 70 -8.11 13.89 13.03
N PRO A 71 -7.39 14.01 11.90
CA PRO A 71 -7.03 12.86 11.08
C PRO A 71 -6.01 11.95 11.78
N ASP A 72 -5.97 10.69 11.35
CA ASP A 72 -4.96 9.70 11.72
C ASP A 72 -3.73 9.76 10.79
N VAL A 73 -3.86 10.37 9.61
CA VAL A 73 -2.78 10.58 8.64
C VAL A 73 -2.85 11.98 8.05
N ILE A 74 -1.72 12.69 7.98
CA ILE A 74 -1.55 13.82 7.07
C ILE A 74 -0.56 13.42 5.98
N TYR A 75 -1.05 13.38 4.75
CA TYR A 75 -0.26 13.10 3.55
C TYR A 75 -0.01 14.41 2.81
N SER A 76 1.19 14.98 2.96
CA SER A 76 1.57 16.18 2.21
C SER A 76 2.07 15.85 0.81
N ASP A 77 1.99 16.79 -0.12
CA ASP A 77 2.50 16.67 -1.49
C ASP A 77 2.65 18.05 -2.13
N GLY A 78 3.46 18.20 -3.18
CA GLY A 78 3.72 19.53 -3.79
C GLY A 78 4.86 20.31 -3.13
N GLU A 79 5.62 19.65 -2.26
CA GLU A 79 6.76 20.19 -1.54
C GLU A 79 8.00 20.43 -2.42
N TRP A 80 8.08 19.80 -3.59
CA TRP A 80 9.32 19.66 -4.37
C TRP A 80 9.93 20.96 -4.92
N GLU A 81 9.20 22.08 -4.91
CA GLU A 81 9.73 23.35 -5.42
C GLU A 81 10.55 24.13 -4.39
N ALA A 82 10.48 23.77 -3.10
CA ALA A 82 11.15 24.50 -2.03
C ALA A 82 11.56 23.57 -0.86
N PRO A 83 12.62 23.93 -0.11
CA PRO A 83 13.07 23.16 1.06
C PRO A 83 12.11 23.27 2.24
N ASP A 84 12.28 22.37 3.21
CA ASP A 84 11.47 22.28 4.44
C ASP A 84 11.34 23.60 5.23
N TRP A 85 12.39 24.43 5.22
CA TRP A 85 12.41 25.71 5.93
C TRP A 85 11.37 26.68 5.38
N TYR A 86 11.20 26.76 4.06
CA TYR A 86 10.23 27.66 3.43
C TYR A 86 8.82 27.21 3.80
N TRP A 87 8.59 25.89 3.69
CA TRP A 87 7.33 25.25 4.09
C TRP A 87 7.03 25.30 5.59
N ASN A 88 8.00 25.73 6.40
CA ASN A 88 7.92 25.76 7.86
C ASN A 88 7.52 24.39 8.45
N SER A 89 7.95 23.32 7.79
CA SER A 89 7.52 21.96 8.10
C SER A 89 7.99 21.49 9.46
N THR A 90 9.21 21.88 9.88
CA THR A 90 9.75 21.52 11.19
C THR A 90 8.91 22.07 12.33
N LEU A 91 8.44 23.32 12.23
CA LEU A 91 7.56 23.92 13.22
C LEU A 91 6.20 23.24 13.25
N PHE A 92 5.60 23.00 12.08
CA PHE A 92 4.30 22.34 12.00
C PHE A 92 4.36 20.93 12.56
N LEU A 93 5.34 20.12 12.18
CA LEU A 93 5.50 18.75 12.65
C LEU A 93 5.83 18.70 14.14
N ALA A 94 6.63 19.65 14.66
CA ALA A 94 6.87 19.76 16.09
C ALA A 94 5.58 20.01 16.87
N TRP A 95 4.72 20.92 16.41
CA TRP A 95 3.40 21.13 17.00
C TRP A 95 2.50 19.89 16.85
N LEU A 96 2.51 19.26 15.66
CA LEU A 96 1.68 18.09 15.35
C LEU A 96 1.92 16.94 16.32
N PHE A 97 3.20 16.64 16.60
CA PHE A 97 3.59 15.53 17.46
C PHE A 97 3.68 15.87 18.95
N ASN A 98 3.73 17.14 19.36
CA ASN A 98 3.83 17.52 20.77
C ASN A 98 2.50 18.04 21.36
N ASP A 99 1.74 18.81 20.58
CA ASP A 99 0.69 19.68 21.10
C ASP A 99 -0.68 19.47 20.46
N SER A 100 -0.73 18.88 19.25
CA SER A 100 -1.99 18.67 18.53
C SER A 100 -2.94 17.70 19.25
N PRO A 101 -4.26 17.75 18.96
CA PRO A 101 -5.22 16.82 19.55
C PRO A 101 -5.08 15.36 19.06
N VAL A 102 -4.20 15.10 18.09
CA VAL A 102 -3.97 13.78 17.48
C VAL A 102 -2.54 13.28 17.64
N LYS A 103 -1.74 13.95 18.47
CA LYS A 103 -0.30 13.69 18.66
C LYS A 103 0.06 12.24 19.00
N ASP A 104 -0.84 11.51 19.65
CA ASP A 104 -0.61 10.13 20.09
C ASP A 104 -0.87 9.09 18.98
N THR A 105 -1.52 9.47 17.88
CA THR A 105 -1.95 8.54 16.82
C THR A 105 -1.57 8.95 15.40
N ILE A 106 -1.37 10.25 15.16
CA ILE A 106 -1.09 10.80 13.83
C ILE A 106 0.20 10.24 13.25
N VAL A 107 0.17 9.92 11.95
CA VAL A 107 1.37 9.63 11.16
C VAL A 107 1.44 10.55 9.94
N VAL A 108 2.65 10.79 9.45
CA VAL A 108 2.89 11.61 8.26
C VAL A 108 3.76 10.87 7.24
N ASN A 109 3.57 11.17 5.96
CA ASN A 109 4.47 10.72 4.91
C ASN A 109 5.80 11.53 4.91
N ASP A 110 6.62 11.36 3.88
CA ASP A 110 7.97 11.94 3.77
C ASP A 110 8.10 13.18 2.86
N ARG A 111 6.98 13.82 2.53
CA ARG A 111 6.88 14.87 1.51
C ARG A 111 6.71 16.27 2.12
N TRP A 112 7.63 16.67 2.99
CA TRP A 112 7.56 17.92 3.77
C TRP A 112 8.57 19.00 3.31
N GLY A 113 9.32 18.74 2.26
CA GLY A 113 10.23 19.68 1.59
C GLY A 113 10.97 18.97 0.47
N ALA A 114 11.55 19.72 -0.46
CA ALA A 114 12.34 19.16 -1.56
C ALA A 114 13.53 18.30 -1.07
N ASP A 115 13.93 18.47 0.18
CA ASP A 115 15.04 17.81 0.83
C ASP A 115 14.64 16.72 1.85
N THR A 116 13.35 16.42 2.02
CA THR A 116 12.85 15.51 3.08
C THR A 116 12.58 14.07 2.63
N ARG A 117 12.30 13.84 1.34
CA ARG A 117 11.93 12.50 0.83
C ARG A 117 12.96 11.45 1.18
N GLY A 118 12.51 10.32 1.71
CA GLY A 118 13.36 9.22 2.18
C GLY A 118 14.24 9.54 3.40
N LYS A 119 14.02 10.69 4.08
CA LYS A 119 14.80 11.12 5.25
C LYS A 119 13.95 11.40 6.49
N HIS A 120 12.78 12.02 6.30
CA HIS A 120 11.93 12.47 7.40
C HIS A 120 10.45 12.18 7.10
N GLY A 121 9.83 11.36 7.93
CA GLY A 121 8.41 11.00 7.88
C GLY A 121 8.15 9.78 8.77
N SER A 122 6.91 9.56 9.18
CA SER A 122 6.52 8.33 9.90
C SER A 122 6.58 7.10 9.00
N TYR A 123 6.40 7.31 7.69
CA TYR A 123 6.60 6.32 6.63
C TYR A 123 7.01 7.00 5.34
N TYR A 124 7.66 6.27 4.44
CA TYR A 124 8.17 6.80 3.18
C TYR A 124 7.27 6.42 2.01
N THR A 125 7.12 7.32 1.05
CA THR A 125 6.27 7.10 -0.13
C THR A 125 7.10 6.93 -1.39
N HIS A 126 8.32 7.49 -1.41
CA HIS A 126 9.17 7.54 -2.59
C HIS A 126 8.38 8.06 -3.82
N ASP A 127 8.61 7.48 -5.00
CA ASP A 127 7.92 7.85 -6.23
C ASP A 127 6.54 7.20 -6.36
N ASP A 128 5.71 7.76 -7.24
CA ASP A 128 4.42 7.15 -7.57
C ASP A 128 4.63 5.74 -8.10
N LYS A 129 3.78 4.79 -7.65
CA LYS A 129 3.92 3.37 -7.98
C LYS A 129 5.30 2.84 -7.54
N PHE A 130 5.81 3.28 -6.39
CA PHE A 130 6.95 2.64 -5.76
C PHE A 130 6.62 1.19 -5.37
N ASN A 131 7.52 0.27 -5.71
CA ASN A 131 7.54 -1.11 -5.24
C ASN A 131 8.96 -1.64 -5.44
N PRO A 132 9.76 -1.74 -4.37
CA PRO A 132 11.17 -2.07 -4.46
C PRO A 132 11.41 -3.56 -4.74
N GLY A 133 10.41 -4.42 -4.59
CA GLY A 133 10.56 -5.88 -4.69
C GLY A 133 11.43 -6.51 -3.60
N VAL A 134 11.88 -5.72 -2.61
CA VAL A 134 12.68 -6.14 -1.45
C VAL A 134 12.25 -5.35 -0.22
N VAL A 135 12.51 -5.89 0.98
CA VAL A 135 12.23 -5.19 2.25
C VAL A 135 13.07 -3.92 2.34
N GLN A 136 12.48 -2.88 2.92
CA GLN A 136 13.13 -1.59 3.22
C GLN A 136 13.39 -1.46 4.72
N ASP A 137 14.39 -0.67 5.08
CA ASP A 137 14.77 -0.42 6.48
C ASP A 137 13.79 0.50 7.23
N HIS A 138 12.93 1.20 6.49
CA HIS A 138 11.90 2.09 7.03
C HIS A 138 10.53 1.69 6.49
N LYS A 139 9.47 1.90 7.30
CA LYS A 139 8.10 1.67 6.84
C LYS A 139 7.82 2.55 5.62
N TRP A 140 7.12 1.99 4.64
CA TRP A 140 6.81 2.68 3.40
C TRP A 140 5.39 2.37 2.92
N GLU A 141 4.87 3.20 2.02
CA GLU A 141 3.56 3.07 1.39
C GLU A 141 3.66 3.29 -0.11
N GLY A 142 3.19 2.31 -0.89
CA GLY A 142 3.15 2.38 -2.34
C GLY A 142 1.79 2.83 -2.86
N GLY A 143 1.70 4.06 -3.35
CA GLY A 143 0.51 4.60 -3.99
C GLY A 143 0.31 4.09 -5.42
N LEU A 144 -0.95 3.81 -5.79
CA LEU A 144 -1.35 3.36 -7.11
C LEU A 144 -2.69 3.98 -7.52
N THR A 145 -2.86 4.26 -8.81
CA THR A 145 -4.13 4.66 -9.42
C THR A 145 -4.82 3.47 -10.11
N LEU A 146 -6.13 3.29 -9.90
CA LEU A 146 -6.90 2.29 -10.67
C LEU A 146 -6.98 2.63 -12.15
N ASP A 147 -7.11 3.91 -12.49
CA ASP A 147 -6.86 4.42 -13.83
C ASP A 147 -5.34 4.49 -14.04
N LYS A 148 -4.82 3.79 -15.05
CA LYS A 148 -3.39 3.67 -15.32
C LYS A 148 -2.70 5.03 -15.54
N TYR A 149 -3.46 6.05 -15.91
CA TYR A 149 -2.96 7.34 -16.35
C TYR A 149 -3.32 8.53 -15.44
N SER A 150 -4.21 8.39 -14.46
CA SER A 150 -4.65 9.54 -13.67
C SER A 150 -5.05 9.25 -12.23
N TRP A 151 -4.75 10.20 -11.35
CA TRP A 151 -5.29 10.29 -9.99
C TRP A 151 -6.72 10.82 -9.97
N GLY A 152 -7.05 11.77 -10.86
CA GLY A 152 -8.39 12.35 -11.00
C GLY A 152 -9.28 11.59 -11.98
N TYR A 153 -10.57 11.93 -11.99
CA TYR A 153 -11.52 11.35 -12.92
C TYR A 153 -11.26 11.79 -14.38
N ARG A 154 -11.13 10.81 -15.29
CA ARG A 154 -11.06 11.03 -16.74
C ARG A 154 -12.35 10.60 -17.43
N ARG A 155 -13.08 11.56 -18.00
CA ARG A 155 -14.31 11.29 -18.78
C ARG A 155 -14.08 10.46 -20.03
N ASN A 156 -12.87 10.50 -20.59
CA ASN A 156 -12.49 9.77 -21.81
C ASN A 156 -11.82 8.42 -21.53
N ALA A 157 -11.77 7.96 -20.27
CA ALA A 157 -11.18 6.67 -19.94
C ALA A 157 -11.98 5.52 -20.55
N VAL A 158 -11.28 4.55 -21.14
CA VAL A 158 -11.87 3.31 -21.67
C VAL A 158 -11.52 2.11 -20.79
N PHE A 159 -12.21 0.99 -20.96
CA PHE A 159 -12.02 -0.21 -20.12
C PHE A 159 -10.55 -0.64 -19.97
N ALA A 160 -9.78 -0.60 -21.05
CA ALA A 160 -8.37 -1.01 -21.06
C ALA A 160 -7.45 -0.08 -20.24
N ASP A 161 -7.89 1.14 -19.96
CA ASP A 161 -7.15 2.13 -19.17
C ASP A 161 -7.20 1.83 -17.67
N PHE A 162 -8.07 0.92 -17.23
CA PHE A 162 -8.18 0.53 -15.83
C PHE A 162 -7.36 -0.73 -15.57
N LEU A 163 -6.80 -0.83 -14.37
CA LEU A 163 -6.20 -2.06 -13.90
C LEU A 163 -7.26 -3.16 -13.78
N THR A 164 -6.87 -4.37 -14.15
CA THR A 164 -7.64 -5.59 -13.93
C THR A 164 -7.59 -5.99 -12.45
N PRO A 165 -8.54 -6.81 -11.96
CA PRO A 165 -8.50 -7.28 -10.58
C PRO A 165 -7.20 -8.01 -10.26
N HIS A 166 -6.71 -8.81 -11.21
CA HIS A 166 -5.44 -9.53 -11.05
C HIS A 166 -4.24 -8.59 -10.93
N GLU A 167 -4.16 -7.52 -11.72
CA GLU A 167 -3.09 -6.51 -11.59
C GLU A 167 -3.15 -5.79 -10.22
N VAL A 168 -4.34 -5.40 -9.76
CA VAL A 168 -4.51 -4.72 -8.45
C VAL A 168 -4.10 -5.64 -7.30
N ILE A 169 -4.55 -6.89 -7.30
CA ILE A 169 -4.24 -7.86 -6.23
C ILE A 169 -2.77 -8.26 -6.28
N THR A 170 -2.19 -8.43 -7.48
CA THR A 170 -0.75 -8.63 -7.65
C THR A 170 0.03 -7.50 -6.99
N ARG A 171 -0.41 -6.24 -7.21
CA ARG A 171 0.25 -5.10 -6.60
C ARG A 171 0.14 -5.09 -5.08
N LEU A 172 -1.04 -5.38 -4.55
CA LEU A 172 -1.26 -5.54 -3.11
C LEU A 172 -0.30 -6.58 -2.51
N VAL A 173 -0.27 -7.81 -3.03
CA VAL A 173 0.52 -8.89 -2.42
C VAL A 173 2.02 -8.64 -2.50
N THR A 174 2.50 -8.08 -3.61
CA THR A 174 3.93 -7.74 -3.78
C THR A 174 4.38 -6.63 -2.82
N VAL A 175 3.56 -5.58 -2.65
CA VAL A 175 3.84 -4.48 -1.72
C VAL A 175 3.88 -4.99 -0.27
N VAL A 176 2.87 -5.75 0.14
CA VAL A 176 2.76 -6.25 1.53
C VAL A 176 3.88 -7.25 1.84
N SER A 177 4.24 -8.11 0.89
CA SER A 177 5.38 -9.04 1.04
C SER A 177 6.71 -8.32 1.26
N CYS A 178 6.84 -7.08 0.78
CA CYS A 178 8.01 -6.22 0.96
C CYS A 178 7.87 -5.22 2.13
N GLY A 179 6.85 -5.40 2.99
CA GLY A 179 6.66 -4.62 4.22
C GLY A 179 5.97 -3.28 4.01
N GLY A 180 5.52 -2.99 2.80
CA GLY A 180 4.83 -1.75 2.45
C GLY A 180 3.34 -1.78 2.79
N ASN A 181 2.75 -0.60 2.94
CA ASN A 181 1.31 -0.40 2.84
C ASN A 181 0.92 -0.15 1.37
N PHE A 182 -0.30 -0.54 0.99
CA PHE A 182 -0.80 -0.37 -0.38
C PHE A 182 -1.96 0.62 -0.40
N LEU A 183 -1.75 1.76 -1.07
CA LEU A 183 -2.74 2.82 -1.19
C LEU A 183 -3.35 2.79 -2.59
N VAL A 184 -4.65 2.52 -2.68
CA VAL A 184 -5.41 2.48 -3.94
C VAL A 184 -6.23 3.75 -4.11
N ASN A 185 -5.89 4.55 -5.11
CA ASN A 185 -6.61 5.77 -5.46
C ASN A 185 -7.83 5.49 -6.35
N ILE A 186 -8.88 6.26 -6.09
CA ILE A 186 -10.09 6.38 -6.90
C ILE A 186 -10.34 7.85 -7.27
N GLY A 187 -10.91 8.08 -8.45
CA GLY A 187 -11.33 9.40 -8.92
C GLY A 187 -12.86 9.48 -9.04
N PRO A 188 -13.57 10.03 -8.03
CA PRO A 188 -15.01 10.26 -8.12
C PRO A 188 -15.36 11.23 -9.25
N THR A 189 -16.58 11.11 -9.77
CA THR A 189 -17.14 12.06 -10.73
C THR A 189 -17.47 13.39 -10.05
N HIS A 190 -17.64 14.45 -10.86
CA HIS A 190 -17.96 15.81 -10.36
C HIS A 190 -19.25 15.90 -9.54
N ASP A 191 -20.18 14.97 -9.72
CA ASP A 191 -21.45 14.83 -9.03
C ASP A 191 -21.37 13.86 -7.83
N GLY A 192 -20.17 13.42 -7.46
CA GLY A 192 -19.90 12.64 -6.25
C GLY A 192 -20.12 11.14 -6.38
N MET A 193 -20.23 10.61 -7.60
CA MET A 193 -20.41 9.17 -7.84
C MET A 193 -19.07 8.47 -8.07
N LEU A 194 -18.98 7.19 -7.69
CA LEU A 194 -17.85 6.35 -8.08
C LEU A 194 -18.08 5.80 -9.48
N PRO A 195 -17.10 5.91 -10.40
CA PRO A 195 -17.21 5.24 -11.70
C PRO A 195 -17.44 3.73 -11.51
N PRO A 196 -18.41 3.11 -12.23
CA PRO A 196 -18.77 1.70 -12.00
C PRO A 196 -17.60 0.72 -12.11
N LEU A 197 -16.64 0.97 -13.01
CA LEU A 197 -15.44 0.14 -13.12
C LEU A 197 -14.55 0.21 -11.88
N MET A 198 -14.35 1.41 -11.30
CA MET A 198 -13.56 1.53 -10.07
C MET A 198 -14.26 0.85 -8.89
N GLU A 199 -15.59 1.01 -8.78
CA GLU A 199 -16.39 0.30 -7.77
C GLU A 199 -16.27 -1.23 -7.94
N GLU A 200 -16.37 -1.73 -9.17
CA GLU A 200 -16.22 -3.16 -9.46
C GLU A 200 -14.86 -3.69 -8.99
N ARG A 201 -13.76 -2.99 -9.32
CA ARG A 201 -12.40 -3.36 -8.89
C ARG A 201 -12.26 -3.37 -7.37
N LEU A 202 -12.78 -2.36 -6.68
CA LEU A 202 -12.76 -2.31 -5.22
C LEU A 202 -13.56 -3.45 -4.60
N ARG A 203 -14.74 -3.78 -5.16
CA ARG A 203 -15.56 -4.92 -4.69
C ARG A 203 -14.87 -6.26 -4.95
N GLN A 204 -14.20 -6.42 -6.08
CA GLN A 204 -13.42 -7.62 -6.43
C GLN A 204 -12.24 -7.80 -5.47
N MET A 205 -11.49 -6.72 -5.20
CA MET A 205 -10.43 -6.73 -4.19
C MET A 205 -10.97 -7.04 -2.79
N GLY A 206 -12.10 -6.44 -2.40
CA GLY A 206 -12.75 -6.72 -1.12
C GLY A 206 -13.21 -8.18 -0.97
N LYS A 207 -13.76 -8.80 -2.03
CA LYS A 207 -14.09 -10.23 -2.05
C LYS A 207 -12.85 -11.10 -1.88
N TRP A 208 -11.75 -10.76 -2.54
CA TRP A 208 -10.49 -11.49 -2.39
C TRP A 208 -9.91 -11.35 -0.97
N LEU A 209 -9.91 -10.14 -0.41
CA LEU A 209 -9.46 -9.86 0.96
C LEU A 209 -10.34 -10.52 2.02
N ALA A 210 -11.65 -10.68 1.79
CA ALA A 210 -12.52 -11.39 2.73
C ALA A 210 -12.12 -12.86 2.90
N LEU A 211 -11.50 -13.45 1.87
CA LEU A 211 -11.09 -14.85 1.85
C LEU A 211 -9.62 -15.04 2.23
N ASN A 212 -8.76 -14.18 1.71
CA ASN A 212 -7.31 -14.29 1.80
C ASN A 212 -6.67 -13.28 2.76
N GLY A 213 -7.48 -12.47 3.45
CA GLY A 213 -7.03 -11.33 4.25
C GLY A 213 -6.12 -11.69 5.41
N GLU A 214 -6.17 -12.93 5.93
CA GLU A 214 -5.25 -13.38 6.97
C GLU A 214 -3.78 -13.45 6.51
N ALA A 215 -3.51 -13.51 5.20
CA ALA A 215 -2.16 -13.41 4.65
C ALA A 215 -1.67 -11.95 4.49
N ILE A 216 -2.57 -10.98 4.67
CA ILE A 216 -2.34 -9.56 4.39
C ILE A 216 -2.37 -8.72 5.67
N TYR A 217 -3.46 -8.79 6.42
CA TYR A 217 -3.65 -7.96 7.60
C TYR A 217 -2.74 -8.43 8.73
N SER A 218 -2.01 -7.49 9.36
CA SER A 218 -1.05 -7.74 10.44
C SER A 218 0.10 -8.70 10.08
N SER A 219 0.34 -8.93 8.79
CA SER A 219 1.46 -9.75 8.35
C SER A 219 2.76 -8.96 8.32
N THR A 220 3.87 -9.68 8.39
CA THR A 220 5.22 -9.16 8.18
C THR A 220 5.85 -9.81 6.96
N PRO A 221 6.88 -9.19 6.37
CA PRO A 221 7.70 -9.85 5.37
C PRO A 221 8.29 -11.13 5.93
N TRP A 222 8.17 -12.23 5.18
CA TRP A 222 8.90 -13.44 5.53
C TRP A 222 10.41 -13.26 5.25
N THR A 223 11.23 -14.22 5.68
CA THR A 223 12.70 -14.18 5.49
C THR A 223 13.10 -13.99 4.02
N VAL A 224 12.24 -14.44 3.10
CA VAL A 224 12.38 -14.24 1.65
C VAL A 224 11.07 -13.64 1.12
N GLN A 225 11.14 -12.62 0.27
CA GLN A 225 9.97 -11.88 -0.24
C GLN A 225 9.25 -12.62 -1.38
N ASN A 226 10.01 -13.27 -2.26
CA ASN A 226 9.50 -14.02 -3.40
C ASN A 226 10.29 -15.29 -3.65
N ASP A 227 9.70 -16.25 -4.36
CA ASP A 227 10.38 -17.50 -4.59
C ASP A 227 11.56 -17.36 -5.56
N THR A 228 12.65 -18.07 -5.25
CA THR A 228 13.90 -17.98 -6.02
C THR A 228 13.85 -18.71 -7.35
N LEU A 229 12.98 -19.72 -7.50
CA LEU A 229 12.87 -20.53 -8.71
C LEU A 229 11.56 -20.31 -9.45
N THR A 230 10.44 -20.24 -8.75
CA THR A 230 9.13 -20.08 -9.36
C THR A 230 8.72 -18.61 -9.42
N PRO A 231 8.68 -17.99 -10.60
CA PRO A 231 8.26 -16.61 -10.74
C PRO A 231 6.81 -16.41 -10.28
N GLY A 232 6.54 -15.27 -9.65
CA GLY A 232 5.18 -14.92 -9.23
C GLY A 232 4.69 -15.68 -8.00
N VAL A 233 5.59 -16.09 -7.12
CA VAL A 233 5.24 -16.52 -5.76
C VAL A 233 5.84 -15.52 -4.78
N TRP A 234 5.00 -14.97 -3.90
CA TRP A 234 5.38 -13.99 -2.88
C TRP A 234 5.03 -14.49 -1.49
N PHE A 235 5.76 -14.04 -0.46
CA PHE A 235 5.59 -14.53 0.90
C PHE A 235 5.36 -13.44 1.93
N THR A 236 4.46 -13.75 2.86
CA THR A 236 4.26 -13.03 4.12
C THR A 236 4.22 -14.04 5.27
N ASN A 237 4.36 -13.56 6.51
CA ASN A 237 4.18 -14.38 7.69
C ASN A 237 3.29 -13.69 8.74
N VAL A 238 2.54 -14.50 9.50
CA VAL A 238 1.80 -14.09 10.70
C VAL A 238 2.09 -15.12 11.78
N GLY A 239 2.84 -14.72 12.81
CA GLY A 239 3.41 -15.67 13.77
C GLY A 239 4.25 -16.72 13.06
N ASP A 240 3.99 -17.99 13.35
CA ASP A 240 4.68 -19.14 12.74
C ASP A 240 4.04 -19.63 11.43
N THR A 241 2.96 -18.98 10.97
CA THR A 241 2.31 -19.31 9.70
C THR A 241 2.94 -18.52 8.57
N VAL A 242 3.36 -19.23 7.51
CA VAL A 242 3.87 -18.64 6.27
C VAL A 242 2.81 -18.73 5.19
N TYR A 243 2.58 -17.63 4.47
CA TYR A 243 1.65 -17.60 3.36
C TYR A 243 2.40 -17.46 2.04
N GLY A 244 2.09 -18.32 1.08
CA GLY A 244 2.62 -18.28 -0.28
C GLY A 244 1.55 -17.80 -1.25
N MET A 245 1.70 -16.59 -1.79
CA MET A 245 0.77 -15.97 -2.75
C MET A 245 1.25 -16.27 -4.17
N VAL A 246 0.58 -17.20 -4.83
CA VAL A 246 0.87 -17.67 -6.19
C VAL A 246 0.03 -16.86 -7.17
N LEU A 247 0.69 -16.08 -8.03
CA LEU A 247 0.04 -15.15 -8.96
C LEU A 247 -0.62 -15.87 -10.14
N LEU A 248 -0.05 -16.97 -10.62
CA LEU A 248 -0.58 -17.71 -11.77
C LEU A 248 -0.87 -19.16 -11.39
N TRP A 249 -2.03 -19.66 -11.79
CA TRP A 249 -2.39 -21.05 -11.53
C TRP A 249 -1.43 -21.96 -12.30
N PRO A 250 -0.80 -22.95 -11.65
CA PRO A 250 0.16 -23.82 -12.32
C PRO A 250 -0.55 -24.76 -13.31
N GLU A 251 -0.21 -24.64 -14.60
CA GLU A 251 -0.74 -25.53 -15.65
C GLU A 251 -0.34 -26.99 -15.45
N SER A 252 0.80 -27.24 -14.79
CA SER A 252 1.28 -28.57 -14.40
C SER A 252 0.46 -29.22 -13.28
N GLY A 253 -0.37 -28.44 -12.57
CA GLY A 253 -1.09 -28.88 -11.38
C GLY A 253 -0.26 -28.88 -10.08
N SER A 254 1.00 -28.44 -10.11
CA SER A 254 1.84 -28.30 -8.92
C SER A 254 2.74 -27.06 -9.00
N VAL A 255 3.19 -26.57 -7.85
CA VAL A 255 4.17 -25.49 -7.73
C VAL A 255 5.35 -25.95 -6.90
N THR A 256 6.57 -25.58 -7.29
CA THR A 256 7.78 -25.82 -6.48
C THR A 256 8.15 -24.56 -5.73
N LEU A 257 8.19 -24.63 -4.40
CA LEU A 257 8.61 -23.53 -3.54
C LEU A 257 10.07 -23.73 -3.17
N ALA A 258 10.99 -23.17 -3.95
CA ALA A 258 12.43 -23.31 -3.72
C ALA A 258 12.91 -22.65 -2.41
N SER A 259 12.15 -21.69 -1.92
CA SER A 259 12.48 -20.93 -0.70
C SER A 259 11.94 -21.58 0.57
N VAL A 260 11.25 -22.72 0.45
CA VAL A 260 10.55 -23.40 1.55
C VAL A 260 11.11 -24.82 1.72
N GLU A 261 11.50 -25.15 2.95
CA GLU A 261 11.86 -26.50 3.38
C GLU A 261 10.78 -27.04 4.33
N SER A 262 10.32 -28.28 4.10
CA SER A 262 9.40 -28.96 5.00
C SER A 262 10.08 -29.53 6.25
N THR A 263 9.29 -29.74 7.28
CA THR A 263 9.61 -30.46 8.51
C THR A 263 8.66 -31.66 8.67
N ALA A 264 8.83 -32.43 9.74
CA ALA A 264 7.92 -33.53 10.06
C ALA A 264 6.48 -33.05 10.35
N ASP A 265 6.32 -31.78 10.75
CA ASP A 265 5.03 -31.19 11.12
C ASP A 265 4.45 -30.29 10.01
N THR A 266 5.02 -30.34 8.79
CA THR A 266 4.55 -29.50 7.69
C THR A 266 3.10 -29.81 7.33
N VAL A 267 2.27 -28.78 7.35
CA VAL A 267 0.92 -28.82 6.81
C VAL A 267 0.74 -27.64 5.87
N VAL A 268 0.30 -27.94 4.64
CA VAL A 268 -0.02 -26.95 3.62
C VAL A 268 -1.49 -27.07 3.27
N THR A 269 -2.22 -25.97 3.34
CA THR A 269 -3.61 -25.86 2.83
C THR A 269 -3.71 -24.66 1.87
N MET A 270 -4.85 -24.50 1.21
CA MET A 270 -5.12 -23.34 0.35
C MET A 270 -6.33 -22.56 0.86
N LEU A 271 -6.18 -21.24 0.99
CA LEU A 271 -7.29 -20.36 1.31
C LEU A 271 -8.26 -20.30 0.12
N GLY A 272 -9.54 -20.48 0.41
CA GLY A 272 -10.56 -20.59 -0.64
C GLY A 272 -10.70 -21.96 -1.26
N ASP A 273 -9.99 -22.98 -0.78
CA ASP A 273 -10.33 -24.35 -1.11
C ASP A 273 -11.55 -24.83 -0.30
N SER A 274 -12.62 -25.18 -0.99
CA SER A 274 -13.85 -25.70 -0.39
C SER A 274 -13.68 -27.08 0.27
N THR A 275 -12.63 -27.83 -0.06
CA THR A 275 -12.36 -29.13 0.58
C THR A 275 -11.78 -28.99 1.99
N GLY A 276 -11.05 -27.90 2.24
CA GLY A 276 -10.32 -27.65 3.49
C GLY A 276 -9.26 -28.71 3.83
N GLN A 277 -8.91 -29.59 2.87
CA GLN A 277 -7.96 -30.67 3.13
C GLN A 277 -6.51 -30.19 3.01
N PRO A 278 -5.58 -30.81 3.76
CA PRO A 278 -4.16 -30.68 3.48
C PRO A 278 -3.84 -31.05 2.03
N LEU A 279 -3.05 -30.22 1.38
CA LEU A 279 -2.53 -30.48 0.04
C LEU A 279 -1.40 -31.51 0.12
N GLU A 280 -1.26 -32.29 -0.95
CA GLU A 280 -0.12 -33.19 -1.09
C GLU A 280 1.16 -32.36 -1.28
N THR A 281 2.19 -32.69 -0.49
CA THR A 281 3.48 -32.03 -0.54
C THR A 281 4.61 -33.03 -0.60
N GLN A 282 5.65 -32.73 -1.38
CA GLN A 282 6.85 -33.56 -1.46
C GLN A 282 8.09 -32.66 -1.41
N GLN A 283 8.98 -32.92 -0.45
CA GLN A 283 10.29 -32.25 -0.44
C GLN A 283 11.17 -32.83 -1.56
N GLY A 284 11.44 -32.02 -2.57
CA GLY A 284 12.37 -32.34 -3.65
C GLY A 284 13.73 -31.68 -3.48
N GLU A 285 14.65 -31.96 -4.41
CA GLU A 285 15.99 -31.34 -4.43
C GLU A 285 15.94 -29.83 -4.69
N LYS A 286 14.89 -29.35 -5.37
CA LYS A 286 14.72 -27.95 -5.80
C LYS A 286 13.85 -27.13 -4.85
N GLY A 287 13.20 -27.74 -3.87
CA GLY A 287 12.22 -27.07 -3.00
C GLY A 287 11.08 -27.98 -2.58
N LEU A 288 10.13 -27.41 -1.82
CA LEU A 288 8.88 -28.07 -1.46
C LEU A 288 7.93 -28.04 -2.67
N GLU A 289 7.64 -29.19 -3.26
CA GLU A 289 6.58 -29.31 -4.27
C GLU A 289 5.22 -29.40 -3.57
N VAL A 290 4.26 -28.61 -4.03
CA VAL A 290 2.87 -28.58 -3.53
C VAL A 290 1.93 -28.84 -4.70
N THR A 291 1.16 -29.92 -4.61
CA THR A 291 0.14 -30.28 -5.61
C THR A 291 -1.12 -29.46 -5.35
N PHE A 292 -1.59 -28.75 -6.38
CA PHE A 292 -2.79 -27.93 -6.29
C PHE A 292 -4.05 -28.81 -6.38
N PRO A 293 -5.14 -28.44 -5.65
CA PRO A 293 -6.41 -29.12 -5.78
C PRO A 293 -7.02 -28.85 -7.15
N SER A 294 -8.14 -29.52 -7.49
CA SER A 294 -8.89 -29.15 -8.69
C SER A 294 -9.30 -27.68 -8.62
N GLN A 295 -9.07 -26.92 -9.70
CA GLN A 295 -9.45 -25.51 -9.76
C GLN A 295 -10.97 -25.31 -9.54
N ALA A 296 -11.79 -26.31 -9.88
CA ALA A 296 -13.23 -26.28 -9.63
C ALA A 296 -13.61 -26.27 -8.13
N ALA A 297 -12.70 -26.72 -7.25
CA ALA A 297 -12.90 -26.71 -5.80
C ALA A 297 -12.43 -25.40 -5.13
N VAL A 298 -11.73 -24.53 -5.86
CA VAL A 298 -11.13 -23.31 -5.33
C VAL A 298 -11.95 -22.08 -5.72
N ILE A 299 -12.54 -21.42 -4.73
CA ILE A 299 -13.36 -20.22 -4.94
C ILE A 299 -12.53 -18.93 -5.04
N SER A 300 -11.28 -18.95 -4.56
CA SER A 300 -10.36 -17.83 -4.69
C SER A 300 -10.00 -17.60 -6.17
N GLN A 301 -9.97 -16.35 -6.58
CA GLN A 301 -9.66 -15.94 -7.96
C GLN A 301 -8.43 -15.04 -8.00
N TRP A 302 -7.82 -14.95 -9.18
CA TRP A 302 -6.70 -14.07 -9.53
C TRP A 302 -5.37 -14.37 -8.86
N VAL A 303 -5.32 -14.52 -7.54
CA VAL A 303 -4.11 -14.89 -6.77
C VAL A 303 -4.52 -15.94 -5.73
N TRP A 304 -3.76 -17.03 -5.66
CA TRP A 304 -4.04 -18.18 -4.81
C TRP A 304 -3.08 -18.22 -3.63
N VAL A 305 -3.61 -18.44 -2.43
CA VAL A 305 -2.83 -18.32 -1.19
C VAL A 305 -2.69 -19.69 -0.53
N LEU A 306 -1.46 -20.18 -0.52
CA LEU A 306 -1.05 -21.34 0.27
C LEU A 306 -0.84 -20.89 1.72
N LYS A 307 -1.44 -21.60 2.67
CA LYS A 307 -1.21 -21.43 4.11
C LYS A 307 -0.33 -22.57 4.57
N MET A 308 0.84 -22.25 5.12
CA MET A 308 1.86 -23.23 5.48
C MET A 308 2.23 -23.08 6.95
N THR A 309 2.29 -24.22 7.65
CA THR A 309 2.78 -24.32 9.03
C THR A 309 3.86 -25.38 9.10
N GLY A 310 4.76 -25.30 10.09
CA GLY A 310 5.86 -26.25 10.23
C GLY A 310 6.82 -26.22 9.05
N VAL A 311 7.12 -25.04 8.50
CA VAL A 311 8.06 -24.86 7.37
C VAL A 311 9.21 -23.94 7.78
N ASN A 312 10.38 -24.16 7.19
CA ASN A 312 11.56 -23.33 7.38
C ASN A 312 11.93 -22.60 6.08
N PRO A 313 12.57 -21.42 6.17
CA PRO A 313 13.24 -20.83 5.01
C PRO A 313 14.31 -21.81 4.52
N ALA A 314 14.32 -22.09 3.22
CA ALA A 314 15.37 -22.91 2.63
C ALA A 314 16.73 -22.25 2.90
N GLN A 315 17.68 -23.01 3.44
CA GLN A 315 19.02 -22.46 3.61
C GLN A 315 19.55 -22.16 2.21
N ARG A 316 20.01 -20.91 1.97
CA ARG A 316 20.81 -20.63 0.77
C ARG A 316 22.00 -21.58 0.83
N ARG A 317 21.93 -22.70 0.12
CA ARG A 317 23.10 -23.52 -0.18
C ARG A 317 23.97 -22.58 -0.99
N HIS A 318 24.91 -21.91 -0.33
CA HIS A 318 26.05 -21.33 -1.00
C HIS A 318 26.65 -22.49 -1.79
N LEU A 319 26.36 -22.52 -3.10
CA LEU A 319 27.20 -23.21 -4.05
C LEU A 319 28.56 -22.56 -3.85
N LYS A 320 29.38 -23.18 -3.00
CA LYS A 320 30.82 -22.93 -2.95
C LYS A 320 31.34 -23.40 -4.31
N THR A 321 31.15 -22.59 -5.34
CA THR A 321 32.03 -22.58 -6.48
C THR A 321 33.39 -22.14 -5.94
N ARG A 322 34.15 -23.13 -5.45
CA ARG A 322 35.61 -23.02 -5.39
C ARG A 322 36.05 -22.75 -6.81
N ILE A 323 36.31 -21.49 -7.13
CA ILE A 323 37.10 -21.12 -8.29
C ILE A 323 38.52 -21.58 -7.95
N PRO A 324 39.11 -22.54 -8.67
CA PRO A 324 40.51 -22.87 -8.48
C PRO A 324 41.35 -21.80 -9.18
N TYR A 325 42.09 -21.07 -8.34
CA TYR A 325 43.21 -20.13 -8.63
C TYR A 325 42.88 -18.84 -9.38
#